data_AF-A0A3A8K264-F1
#
_entry.id   AF-A0A3A8K264-F1
#
_cell.length_a   1.000
_cell.length_b   1.000
_cell.length_c   1.000
_cell.angle_alpha   90.00
_cell.angle_beta   90.00
_cell.angle_gamma   90.00
#
_symmetry.space_group_name_H-M   'P 1'
#
loop_
_entity.id
_entity.type
_entity.pdbx_description
1 polymer ?
#
loop_
_entity_poly.entity_id
_entity_poly.type
_entity_poly.pdbx_seq_one_letter_code
_entity_poly.pdbx_strand_id
1 'polypeptide(L)'
;MRGRPPRSLPPREGERLQGGRLLVYFPDDNTCDGGAELATRGYFDVDNVPPWDTWVGMFREDPESDTQSADYLIAWVPPVFLDAVAQGIRVNPEVCIQWLEDSTTMMAKRLKDLTSP
;
A
#
# COMPACT_ATOMS: atom_id res chain seq x y z
N MET A 1 -36.25 -23.27 15.29
CA MET A 1 -36.20 -22.08 14.41
C MET A 1 -34.80 -21.49 14.48
N ARG A 2 -33.99 -21.58 13.41
CA ARG A 2 -32.67 -20.90 13.36
C ARG A 2 -32.90 -19.48 12.83
N GLY A 3 -32.61 -18.48 13.65
CA GLY A 3 -32.70 -17.07 13.27
C GLY A 3 -31.75 -16.79 12.09
N ARG A 4 -32.25 -16.05 11.10
CA ARG A 4 -31.43 -15.55 9.99
C ARG A 4 -30.33 -14.65 10.57
N PRO A 5 -29.06 -14.81 10.20
CA PRO A 5 -28.02 -13.90 10.68
C PRO A 5 -28.38 -12.47 10.24
N PRO A 6 -28.14 -11.46 11.10
CA PRO A 6 -28.43 -10.07 10.76
C PRO A 6 -27.66 -9.70 9.49
N ARG A 7 -28.35 -9.00 8.59
CA ARG A 7 -27.77 -8.51 7.34
C ARG A 7 -26.67 -7.51 7.73
N SER A 8 -25.41 -7.82 7.43
CA SER A 8 -24.29 -6.91 7.69
C SER A 8 -24.51 -5.62 6.91
N LEU A 9 -24.55 -4.50 7.61
CA LEU A 9 -24.56 -3.19 6.97
C LEU A 9 -23.27 -3.02 6.17
N PRO A 10 -23.30 -2.37 5.00
CA PRO A 10 -22.07 -2.02 4.31
C PRO A 10 -21.22 -1.15 5.24
N PRO A 11 -19.89 -1.38 5.31
CA PRO A 11 -18.99 -0.53 6.10
C PRO A 11 -19.19 0.93 5.70
N ARG A 12 -19.28 1.83 6.68
CA ARG A 12 -19.29 3.27 6.38
C ARG A 12 -17.99 3.61 5.65
N GLU A 13 -17.99 4.58 4.75
CA GLU A 13 -16.81 4.91 3.93
C GLU A 13 -15.56 5.25 4.78
N GLY A 14 -15.74 5.69 6.04
CA GLY A 14 -14.67 5.86 7.03
C GLY A 14 -14.32 4.65 7.91
N GLU A 15 -14.94 3.48 7.69
CA GLU A 15 -14.69 2.22 8.43
C GLU A 15 -13.85 1.21 7.64
N ARG A 16 -13.51 1.49 6.38
CA ARG A 16 -12.61 0.63 5.60
C ARG A 16 -11.18 0.76 6.15
N LEU A 17 -10.54 -0.37 6.42
CA LEU A 17 -9.16 -0.46 6.94
C LEU A 17 -8.89 0.37 8.21
N GLN A 18 -9.92 0.58 9.04
CA GLN A 18 -9.85 1.41 10.26
C GLN A 18 -9.26 2.82 10.00
N GLY A 19 -9.61 3.41 8.85
CA GLY A 19 -9.17 4.74 8.44
C GLY A 19 -7.75 4.81 7.89
N GLY A 20 -7.04 3.69 7.80
CA GLY A 20 -5.72 3.61 7.15
C GLY A 20 -5.82 3.39 5.64
N ARG A 21 -4.66 3.30 4.98
CA ARG A 21 -4.55 3.06 3.53
C ARG A 21 -3.52 1.97 3.24
N LEU A 22 -3.62 1.33 2.08
CA LEU A 22 -2.64 0.36 1.65
C LEU A 22 -1.55 1.04 0.83
N LEU A 23 -0.30 0.73 1.15
CA LEU A 23 0.90 1.13 0.43
C LEU A 23 1.42 -0.08 -0.34
N VAL A 24 1.95 0.15 -1.54
CA VAL A 24 2.80 -0.79 -2.26
C VAL A 24 4.25 -0.31 -2.26
N TYR A 25 5.19 -1.23 -2.05
CA TYR A 25 6.63 -1.02 -2.14
C TYR A 25 7.25 -2.04 -3.11
N PHE A 26 8.07 -1.59 -4.06
CA PHE A 26 8.78 -2.38 -5.05
C PHE A 26 10.27 -2.46 -4.70
N PRO A 27 10.76 -3.55 -4.08
CA PRO A 27 12.14 -3.63 -3.60
C PRO A 27 13.20 -3.55 -4.70
N ASP A 28 12.89 -4.07 -5.89
CA ASP A 28 13.83 -4.13 -7.01
C ASP A 28 13.99 -2.77 -7.74
N ASP A 29 13.07 -1.83 -7.50
CA ASP A 29 13.10 -0.47 -8.08
C ASP A 29 13.83 0.53 -7.16
N ASN A 30 14.38 0.07 -6.03
CA ASN A 30 14.97 0.89 -4.99
C ASN A 30 16.47 1.19 -5.22
N THR A 31 16.86 2.43 -4.94
CA THR A 31 18.17 3.05 -5.10
C THR A 31 18.75 3.53 -3.77
N CYS A 32 17.99 3.41 -2.68
CA CYS A 32 18.44 3.63 -1.30
C CYS A 32 18.96 5.06 -1.05
N ASP A 33 18.26 6.08 -1.57
CA ASP A 33 18.70 7.48 -1.52
C ASP A 33 18.47 8.18 -0.16
N GLY A 34 17.69 7.58 0.75
CA GLY A 34 17.35 8.09 2.07
C GLY A 34 16.40 9.31 2.07
N GLY A 35 15.89 9.74 0.92
CA GLY A 35 15.01 10.90 0.81
C GLY A 35 13.68 10.71 1.53
N ALA A 36 13.06 9.54 1.36
CA ALA A 36 11.79 9.22 2.01
C ALA A 36 11.96 9.00 3.53
N GLU A 37 13.08 8.42 3.99
CA GLU A 37 13.40 8.32 5.42
C GLU A 37 13.37 9.69 6.09
N LEU A 38 14.10 10.65 5.51
CA LEU A 38 14.19 12.01 6.05
C LEU A 38 12.83 12.71 6.05
N ALA A 39 12.08 12.60 4.95
CA ALA A 39 10.77 13.24 4.81
C ALA A 39 9.73 12.65 5.78
N THR A 40 9.84 11.36 6.11
CA THR A 40 8.89 10.67 6.99
C THR A 40 9.34 10.58 8.45
N ARG A 41 10.55 11.07 8.78
CA ARG A 41 11.16 10.97 10.11
C ARG A 41 11.29 9.51 10.58
N GLY A 42 11.67 8.62 9.66
CA GLY A 42 11.93 7.22 9.94
C GLY A 42 10.70 6.30 9.93
N TYR A 43 9.58 6.71 9.30
CA TYR A 43 8.52 5.75 8.98
C TYR A 43 9.02 4.76 7.92
N PHE A 44 9.58 5.30 6.83
CA PHE A 44 10.42 4.54 5.92
C PHE A 44 11.85 4.53 6.46
N ASP A 45 12.56 3.43 6.27
CA ASP A 45 14.00 3.39 6.46
C ASP A 45 14.75 3.93 5.22
N VAL A 46 16.08 3.87 5.25
CA VAL A 46 16.95 4.30 4.15
C VAL A 46 16.66 3.58 2.83
N ASP A 47 16.06 2.39 2.91
CA ASP A 47 15.70 1.54 1.78
C ASP A 47 14.21 1.70 1.40
N ASN A 48 13.55 2.79 1.81
CA ASN A 48 12.11 3.03 1.57
C ASN A 48 11.18 1.95 2.17
N VAL A 49 11.68 1.05 3.02
CA VAL A 49 10.91 -0.08 3.53
C VAL A 49 9.97 0.41 4.63
N PRO A 50 8.65 0.11 4.55
CA PRO A 50 7.72 0.44 5.62
C PRO A 50 7.93 -0.46 6.84
N PRO A 51 7.44 -0.07 8.04
CA PRO A 51 7.62 -0.86 9.26
C PRO A 51 7.08 -2.29 9.11
N TRP A 52 7.87 -3.29 9.50
CA TRP A 52 7.56 -4.71 9.27
C TRP A 52 6.26 -5.19 9.93
N ASP A 53 5.86 -4.54 11.02
CA ASP A 53 4.61 -4.80 11.75
C ASP A 53 3.36 -4.32 10.99
N THR A 54 3.54 -3.55 9.93
CA THR A 54 2.46 -3.09 9.05
C THR A 54 2.29 -3.94 7.79
N TRP A 55 3.16 -4.92 7.56
CA TRP A 55 3.15 -5.71 6.34
C TRP A 55 1.91 -6.61 6.26
N VAL A 56 1.22 -6.54 5.13
CA VAL A 56 0.09 -7.41 4.80
C VAL A 56 0.59 -8.66 4.07
N GLY A 57 1.57 -8.51 3.18
CA GLY A 57 2.19 -9.63 2.47
C GLY A 57 3.12 -9.20 1.34
N MET A 58 3.99 -10.12 0.93
CA MET A 58 4.79 -10.05 -0.28
C MET A 58 4.07 -10.77 -1.42
N PHE A 59 4.02 -10.15 -2.58
CA PHE A 59 3.32 -10.65 -3.76
C PHE A 59 4.28 -10.71 -4.94
N ARG A 60 4.01 -11.66 -5.83
CA ARG A 60 4.71 -11.82 -7.10
C ARG A 60 3.69 -11.86 -8.22
N GLU A 61 3.96 -11.13 -9.30
CA GLU A 61 3.17 -11.11 -10.53
C GLU A 61 4.06 -11.38 -11.73
N ASP A 62 3.45 -11.88 -12.81
CA ASP A 62 4.08 -11.84 -14.12
C ASP A 62 3.97 -10.39 -14.62
N PRO A 63 5.08 -9.66 -14.79
CA PRO A 63 5.03 -8.25 -15.14
C PRO A 63 4.45 -8.04 -16.53
N GLU A 64 3.59 -7.03 -16.69
CA GLU A 64 2.97 -6.69 -17.98
C GLU A 64 3.96 -5.96 -18.92
N SER A 65 5.07 -5.43 -18.38
CA SER A 65 6.19 -4.88 -19.15
C SER A 65 7.53 -5.22 -18.52
N ASP A 66 8.60 -5.20 -19.33
CA ASP A 66 9.98 -5.44 -18.87
C ASP A 66 10.49 -4.39 -17.87
N THR A 67 9.77 -3.29 -17.69
CA THR A 67 10.11 -2.20 -16.77
C THR A 67 9.33 -2.27 -15.46
N GLN A 68 8.47 -3.28 -15.27
CA GLN A 68 7.68 -3.45 -14.06
C GLN A 68 8.34 -4.50 -13.17
N SER A 69 8.59 -4.15 -11.91
CA SER A 69 9.03 -5.11 -10.91
C SER A 69 7.98 -6.18 -10.65
N ALA A 70 8.44 -7.44 -10.65
CA ALA A 70 7.57 -8.61 -10.44
C ALA A 70 7.16 -8.79 -8.98
N ASP A 71 8.06 -8.45 -8.06
CA ASP A 71 7.86 -8.58 -6.61
C ASP A 71 7.50 -7.24 -5.99
N TYR A 72 6.48 -7.24 -5.13
CA TYR A 72 6.13 -6.07 -4.35
C TYR A 72 5.53 -6.43 -2.99
N LEU A 73 5.77 -5.56 -2.01
CA LEU A 73 5.24 -5.64 -0.66
C LEU A 73 3.98 -4.78 -0.57
N ILE A 74 2.91 -5.29 0.03
CA ILE A 74 1.79 -4.47 0.50
C ILE A 74 1.90 -4.27 2.01
N ALA A 75 1.78 -3.02 2.45
CA ALA A 75 1.73 -2.64 3.86
C ALA A 75 0.47 -1.80 4.16
N TRP A 76 -0.02 -1.84 5.39
CA TRP A 76 -1.09 -0.98 5.86
C TRP A 76 -0.53 0.24 6.60
N VAL A 77 -0.83 1.43 6.10
CA VAL A 77 -0.42 2.68 6.72
C VAL A 77 -1.47 3.10 7.74
N PRO A 78 -1.13 3.17 9.05
CA PRO A 78 -2.04 3.66 10.06
C PRO A 78 -2.43 5.12 9.80
N PRO A 79 -3.66 5.55 10.16
CA PRO A 79 -4.16 6.91 9.91
C PRO A 79 -3.21 8.02 10.36
N VAL A 80 -2.52 7.82 11.50
CA VAL A 80 -1.59 8.79 12.09
C VAL A 80 -0.35 9.06 11.23
N PHE A 81 -0.02 8.16 10.30
CA PHE A 81 1.16 8.27 9.42
C PHE A 81 0.81 8.67 7.98
N LEU A 82 -0.47 8.84 7.62
CA LEU A 82 -0.88 9.11 6.24
C LEU A 82 -0.21 10.35 5.65
N ASP A 83 -0.12 11.44 6.41
CA ASP A 83 0.51 12.68 5.95
C ASP A 83 2.02 12.50 5.77
N ALA A 84 2.69 11.82 6.71
CA ALA A 84 4.12 11.55 6.62
C ALA A 84 4.42 10.70 5.38
N VAL A 85 3.70 9.58 5.20
CA VAL A 85 3.86 8.69 4.06
C VAL A 85 3.58 9.40 2.74
N ALA A 86 2.55 10.26 2.67
CA ALA A 86 2.28 11.04 1.46
C ALA A 86 3.44 11.98 1.09
N GLN A 87 4.15 12.55 2.07
CA GLN A 87 5.37 13.32 1.81
C GLN A 87 6.53 12.42 1.35
N GLY A 88 6.70 11.24 1.97
CA GLY A 88 7.68 10.24 1.55
C GLY A 88 7.51 9.84 0.09
N ILE A 89 6.29 9.50 -0.31
CA ILE A 89 5.95 9.17 -1.72
C ILE A 89 6.26 10.36 -2.64
N ARG A 90 5.91 11.60 -2.24
CA ARG A 90 6.15 12.80 -3.07
C ARG A 90 7.64 13.03 -3.36
N VAL A 91 8.52 12.73 -2.41
CA VAL A 91 9.96 12.98 -2.55
C VAL A 91 10.73 11.80 -3.12
N ASN A 92 10.10 10.63 -3.31
CA ASN A 92 10.74 9.44 -3.86
C ASN A 92 10.76 9.49 -5.40
N PRO A 93 11.90 9.81 -6.05
CA PRO A 93 11.97 9.96 -7.51
C PRO A 93 11.86 8.62 -8.25
N GLU A 94 12.11 7.53 -7.52
CA GLU A 94 12.19 6.14 -7.98
C GLU A 94 10.80 5.56 -8.23
N VAL A 95 9.78 6.12 -7.56
CA VAL A 95 8.40 5.65 -7.60
C VAL A 95 8.27 4.20 -7.10
N CYS A 96 9.23 3.74 -6.29
CA CYS A 96 9.23 2.41 -5.68
C CYS A 96 8.23 2.30 -4.52
N ILE A 97 7.70 3.42 -4.00
CA ILE A 97 6.62 3.47 -3.00
C ILE A 97 5.41 4.23 -3.55
N GLN A 98 4.23 3.61 -3.49
CA GLN A 98 2.99 4.18 -4.05
C GLN A 98 1.79 3.82 -3.18
N TRP A 99 0.71 4.61 -3.23
CA TRP A 99 -0.58 4.13 -2.74
C TRP A 99 -1.06 2.98 -3.63
N LEU A 100 -1.58 1.91 -3.02
CA LEU A 100 -1.95 0.71 -3.77
C LEU A 100 -2.97 1.02 -4.87
N GLU A 101 -3.97 1.85 -4.56
CA GLU A 101 -5.02 2.27 -5.50
C GLU A 101 -4.51 3.04 -6.73
N ASP A 102 -3.36 3.70 -6.60
CA ASP A 102 -2.72 4.50 -7.64
C ASP A 102 -1.72 3.67 -8.48
N SER A 103 -1.39 2.46 -8.03
CA SER A 103 -0.48 1.54 -8.71
C SER A 103 -1.15 0.73 -9.83
N THR A 104 -0.33 0.14 -10.69
CA THR A 104 -0.75 -0.75 -11.79
C THR A 104 -0.74 -2.23 -11.43
N THR A 105 -0.48 -2.59 -10.16
CA THR A 105 -0.43 -4.00 -9.70
C THR A 105 -1.75 -4.74 -9.89
N MET A 106 -1.70 -6.06 -10.09
CA MET A 106 -2.90 -6.91 -10.15
C MET A 106 -3.72 -6.78 -8.87
N MET A 107 -3.09 -6.61 -7.70
CA MET A 107 -3.85 -6.43 -6.46
C MET A 107 -4.65 -5.13 -6.43
N ALA A 108 -4.10 -4.04 -6.98
CA ALA A 108 -4.84 -2.80 -7.18
C ALA A 108 -6.04 -2.99 -8.13
N LYS A 109 -5.84 -3.73 -9.24
CA LYS A 109 -6.91 -4.08 -10.19
C LYS A 109 -8.01 -4.91 -9.51
N ARG A 110 -7.63 -5.98 -8.80
CA ARG A 110 -8.56 -6.87 -8.08
C ARG A 110 -9.37 -6.15 -7.00
N LEU A 111 -8.75 -5.23 -6.25
CA LEU A 111 -9.48 -4.44 -5.25
C LEU A 111 -10.54 -3.54 -5.88
N LYS A 112 -10.25 -2.96 -7.05
CA LYS A 112 -11.23 -2.16 -7.81
C LYS A 112 -12.39 -3.04 -8.30
N ASP A 113 -12.09 -4.24 -8.78
CA ASP A 113 -13.12 -5.19 -9.25
C ASP A 113 -14.04 -5.67 -8.10
N LEU A 114 -13.47 -5.96 -6.93
CA LEU A 114 -14.23 -6.37 -5.74
C LEU A 114 -15.10 -5.26 -5.13
N THR A 115 -14.81 -4.00 -5.48
CA THR A 115 -15.52 -2.83 -4.96
C THR A 115 -16.43 -2.16 -5.99
N SER A 116 -16.40 -2.65 -7.23
CA SER A 116 -17.33 -2.26 -8.29
C SER A 116 -18.70 -2.94 -8.08
N PRO A 117 -19.83 -2.21 -8.17
CA PRO A 117 -21.17 -2.73 -7.91
C PRO A 117 -21.69 -3.72 -8.95
#